data_AF-A0A1U7I4P4-F1
#
_entry.id   AF-A0A1U7I4P4-F1
#
_cell.length_a   1.000
_cell.length_b   1.000
_cell.length_c   1.000
_cell.angle_alpha   90.00
_cell.angle_beta   90.00
_cell.angle_gamma   90.00
#
_symmetry.space_group_name_H-M   'P 1'
#
loop_
_entity.id
_entity.type
_entity.pdbx_description
1 polymer ?
#
loop_
_entity_poly.entity_id
_entity_poly.type
_entity_poly.pdbx_seq_one_letter_code
_entity_poly.pdbx_strand_id
1 'polypeptide(L)'
;MINFSPFGNRLIQSGYINPEDLRKAMFESRQSVRPLTEVLESITGRQLPPDLLRQYKKQQLFELKILFGVECFDPEITQIQTEQVWDLVEYLIPKDICRLHCLVPLSSNKTIPASIVVAMVNPDDQESLDVLHRILRPQGLNLQRMVIARNDFQQFLLEINRQEQGDLAFFKRLENININTVAEILNAFRACQSPIQEIKLFNWLATRSEPPVTAFLEILEKIKLESILALTIQAFGQITNANIKSNIKESRELLGRLSLLAESGSSDLVRWSAAKAIEEIEFDFLMVAQYLSQDPKKIIEDILESKTKQVSEKDLFWIYGARK
;
A
#
# COMPACT_ATOMS: atom_id res chain seq x y z
N MET A 1 35.45 38.86 4.93
CA MET A 1 35.41 37.53 4.29
C MET A 1 33.95 37.19 4.04
N ILE A 2 33.59 36.86 2.81
CA ILE A 2 32.24 36.44 2.47
C ILE A 2 32.11 34.98 2.90
N ASN A 3 31.12 34.67 3.73
CA ASN A 3 30.90 33.33 4.24
C ASN A 3 29.82 32.66 3.37
N PHE A 4 30.22 31.74 2.49
CA PHE A 4 29.27 30.93 1.73
C PHE A 4 28.73 29.80 2.60
N SER A 5 27.59 29.22 2.20
CA SER A 5 27.08 28.01 2.83
C SER A 5 28.08 26.85 2.70
N PRO A 6 27.95 25.79 3.52
CA PRO A 6 28.79 24.59 3.37
C PRO A 6 28.76 24.00 1.95
N PHE A 7 27.62 24.05 1.25
CA PHE A 7 27.54 23.68 -0.17
C PHE A 7 28.31 24.64 -1.07
N GLY A 8 28.14 25.95 -0.91
CA GLY A 8 28.88 26.95 -1.70
C GLY A 8 30.39 26.84 -1.55
N ASN A 9 30.88 26.59 -0.33
CA ASN A 9 32.30 26.35 -0.08
C ASN A 9 32.79 25.09 -0.80
N ARG A 10 32.03 23.99 -0.78
CA ARG A 10 32.41 22.76 -1.51
C ARG A 10 32.41 22.95 -3.03
N LEU A 11 31.47 23.70 -3.60
CA LEU A 11 31.45 24.01 -5.03
C LEU A 11 32.71 24.75 -5.50
N ILE A 12 33.20 25.68 -4.68
CA ILE A 12 34.44 26.42 -4.96
C ILE A 12 35.65 25.52 -4.78
N GLN A 13 35.72 24.76 -3.69
CA GLN A 13 36.84 23.85 -3.39
C GLN A 13 37.00 22.74 -4.42
N SER A 14 35.90 22.23 -4.99
CA SER A 14 35.94 21.24 -6.06
C SER A 14 36.30 21.83 -7.43
N GLY A 15 36.49 23.16 -7.53
CA GLY A 15 36.73 23.85 -8.79
C GLY A 15 35.55 23.84 -9.75
N TYR A 16 34.33 23.55 -9.26
CA TYR A 16 33.14 23.49 -10.11
C TYR A 16 32.70 24.90 -10.55
N ILE A 17 32.82 25.88 -9.66
CA ILE A 17 32.49 27.29 -9.92
C ILE A 17 33.43 28.22 -9.15
N ASN A 18 33.69 29.41 -9.67
CA ASN A 18 34.44 30.43 -8.94
C ASN A 18 33.50 31.25 -8.01
N PRO A 19 34.06 31.98 -7.00
CA PRO A 19 33.25 32.72 -6.03
C PRO A 19 32.34 33.82 -6.62
N GLU A 20 32.77 34.50 -7.69
CA GLU A 20 32.00 35.58 -8.31
C GLU A 20 30.78 35.02 -9.07
N ASP A 21 31.00 33.97 -9.86
CA ASP A 21 29.93 33.27 -10.58
C ASP A 21 28.95 32.60 -9.60
N LEU A 22 29.43 32.09 -8.46
CA LEU A 22 28.54 31.58 -7.42
C LEU A 22 27.63 32.66 -6.84
N ARG A 23 28.13 33.89 -6.62
CA ARG A 23 27.28 35.01 -6.17
C ARG A 23 26.22 35.35 -7.21
N LYS A 24 26.62 35.40 -8.49
CA LYS A 24 25.69 35.62 -9.60
C LYS A 24 24.61 34.54 -9.63
N ALA A 25 24.99 33.27 -9.51
CA ALA A 25 24.08 32.13 -9.49
C ALA A 25 23.05 32.22 -8.34
N MET A 26 23.52 32.55 -7.12
CA MET A 26 22.63 32.70 -5.97
C MET A 26 21.66 33.87 -6.12
N PHE A 27 22.11 34.98 -6.70
CA PHE A 27 21.25 36.14 -6.96
C PHE A 27 20.20 35.83 -8.03
N GLU A 28 20.63 35.20 -9.13
CA GLU A 28 19.74 34.81 -10.22
C GLU A 28 18.72 33.76 -9.79
N SER A 29 19.11 32.75 -9.00
CA SER A 29 18.19 31.74 -8.47
C SER A 29 17.09 32.38 -7.59
N ARG A 30 17.46 33.38 -6.77
CA ARG A 30 16.49 34.12 -5.95
C ARG A 30 15.52 34.96 -6.79
N GLN A 31 15.96 35.51 -7.93
CA GLN A 31 15.11 36.35 -8.78
C GLN A 31 14.25 35.55 -9.77
N SER A 32 14.76 34.44 -10.29
CA SER A 32 14.17 33.69 -11.40
C SER A 32 13.27 32.54 -10.97
N VAL A 33 13.16 32.25 -9.66
CA VAL A 33 12.46 31.09 -9.08
C VAL A 33 13.08 29.74 -9.53
N ARG A 34 14.16 29.76 -10.32
CA ARG A 34 14.87 28.55 -10.74
C ARG A 34 15.69 27.98 -9.58
N PRO A 35 15.72 26.65 -9.41
CA PRO A 35 16.60 25.99 -8.45
C PRO A 35 18.06 26.42 -8.65
N LEU A 36 18.79 26.63 -7.55
CA LEU A 36 20.19 27.02 -7.60
C LEU A 36 21.03 26.05 -8.45
N THR A 37 20.72 24.76 -8.40
CA THR A 37 21.40 23.73 -9.18
C THR A 37 21.28 23.97 -10.68
N GLU A 38 20.10 24.33 -11.19
CA GLU A 38 19.88 24.60 -12.61
C GLU A 38 20.62 25.85 -13.08
N VAL A 39 20.64 26.90 -12.24
CA VAL A 39 21.37 28.14 -12.52
C VAL A 39 22.89 27.89 -12.55
N LEU A 40 23.39 27.08 -11.61
CA LEU A 40 24.79 26.68 -11.57
C LEU A 40 25.21 25.93 -12.83
N GLU A 41 24.39 24.99 -13.30
CA GLU A 41 24.65 24.24 -14.54
C GLU A 41 24.59 25.15 -15.77
N SER A 42 23.68 26.13 -15.78
CA SER A 42 23.56 27.11 -16.87
C SER A 42 24.77 28.03 -16.97
N ILE A 43 25.31 28.49 -15.83
CA ILE A 43 26.49 29.36 -15.77
C ILE A 43 27.77 28.59 -16.11
N THR A 44 27.91 27.36 -15.61
CA THR A 44 29.12 26.56 -15.79
C THR A 44 29.14 25.76 -17.10
N GLY A 45 27.98 25.57 -17.73
CA GLY A 45 27.81 24.70 -18.90
C GLY A 45 28.05 23.21 -18.62
N ARG A 46 28.03 22.80 -17.34
CA ARG A 46 28.35 21.44 -16.89
C ARG A 46 27.31 20.97 -15.89
N GLN A 47 26.90 19.70 -15.98
CA GLN A 47 26.05 19.11 -14.95
C GLN A 47 26.77 19.04 -13.61
N LEU A 48 26.01 19.19 -12.52
CA LEU A 48 26.54 19.00 -11.17
C LEU A 48 26.96 17.54 -10.95
N PRO A 49 28.19 17.29 -10.48
CA PRO A 49 28.62 15.96 -10.08
C PRO A 49 27.69 15.32 -9.03
N PRO A 50 27.49 14.00 -9.04
CA PRO A 50 26.60 13.31 -8.09
C PRO A 50 26.90 13.62 -6.62
N ASP A 51 28.17 13.71 -6.24
CA ASP A 51 28.57 14.02 -4.85
C ASP A 51 28.14 15.43 -4.42
N LEU A 52 28.14 16.39 -5.34
CA LEU A 52 27.70 17.76 -5.09
C LEU A 52 26.17 17.84 -5.04
N LEU A 53 25.46 17.12 -5.92
CA LEU A 53 24.00 16.98 -5.82
C LEU A 53 23.58 16.38 -4.48
N ARG A 54 24.26 15.30 -4.06
CA ARG A 54 24.03 14.65 -2.77
C ARG A 54 24.27 15.60 -1.60
N GLN A 55 25.33 16.39 -1.65
CA GLN A 55 25.60 17.40 -0.63
C GLN A 55 24.54 18.49 -0.60
N TYR A 56 24.11 18.99 -1.77
CA TYR A 56 23.06 19.99 -1.87
C TYR A 56 21.78 19.49 -1.21
N LYS A 57 21.35 18.27 -1.54
CA LYS A 57 20.19 17.63 -0.93
C LYS A 57 20.33 17.48 0.58
N LYS A 58 21.49 17.03 1.07
CA LYS A 58 21.77 16.95 2.51
C LYS A 58 21.60 18.30 3.20
N GLN A 59 22.05 19.38 2.58
CA GLN A 59 21.87 20.72 3.12
C GLN A 59 20.38 21.12 3.12
N GLN A 60 19.65 20.91 2.03
CA GLN A 60 18.21 21.22 1.96
C GLN A 60 17.41 20.47 3.04
N LEU A 61 17.64 19.18 3.21
CA LEU A 61 16.95 18.38 4.23
C LEU A 61 17.29 18.83 5.65
N PHE A 62 18.54 19.24 5.89
CA PHE A 62 18.94 19.83 7.16
C PHE A 62 18.20 21.16 7.42
N GLU A 63 18.10 22.04 6.42
CA GLU A 63 17.35 23.30 6.53
C GLU A 63 15.87 23.04 6.85
N LEU A 64 15.23 22.07 6.18
CA LEU A 64 13.85 21.67 6.45
C LEU A 64 13.68 21.10 7.87
N LYS A 65 14.62 20.26 8.32
CA LYS A 65 14.63 19.72 9.69
C LYS A 65 14.67 20.83 10.73
N ILE A 66 15.50 21.85 10.53
CA ILE A 66 15.58 23.00 11.44
C ILE A 66 14.30 23.86 11.36
N LEU A 67 13.79 24.11 10.15
CA LEU A 67 12.61 24.94 9.93
C LEU A 67 11.37 24.39 10.65
N PHE A 68 11.12 23.08 10.52
CA PHE A 68 9.92 22.44 11.05
C PHE A 68 10.13 21.74 12.39
N GLY A 69 11.37 21.61 12.86
CA GLY A 69 11.69 20.91 14.11
C GLY A 69 11.34 19.42 14.10
N VAL A 70 11.28 18.78 12.93
CA VAL A 70 10.96 17.35 12.76
C VAL A 70 12.07 16.64 11.97
N GLU A 71 12.16 15.32 12.12
CA GLU A 71 13.10 14.52 11.34
C GLU A 71 12.81 14.59 9.83
N CYS A 72 13.86 14.50 9.01
CA CYS A 72 13.75 14.53 7.56
C CYS A 72 13.79 13.11 6.97
N PHE A 73 12.93 12.86 5.99
CA PHE A 73 12.94 11.64 5.22
C PHE A 73 13.70 11.84 3.91
N ASP A 74 14.67 10.98 3.65
CA ASP A 74 15.48 10.99 2.43
C ASP A 74 15.36 9.65 1.69
N PRO A 75 14.59 9.58 0.59
CA PRO A 75 14.36 8.34 -0.12
C PRO A 75 15.62 7.77 -0.78
N GLU A 76 16.71 8.54 -0.94
CA GLU A 76 17.94 8.05 -1.57
C GLU A 76 18.78 7.15 -0.64
N ILE A 77 18.60 7.28 0.68
CA ILE A 77 19.42 6.55 1.66
C ILE A 77 18.60 5.81 2.71
N THR A 78 17.33 6.19 2.89
CA THR A 78 16.45 5.51 3.81
C THR A 78 15.81 4.32 3.10
N GLN A 79 16.12 3.12 3.56
CA GLN A 79 15.43 1.92 3.10
C GLN A 79 14.02 1.91 3.68
N ILE A 80 13.03 1.88 2.80
CA ILE A 80 11.64 1.61 3.17
C ILE A 80 11.20 0.32 2.49
N GLN A 81 10.39 -0.46 3.19
CA GLN A 81 9.67 -1.58 2.60
C GLN A 81 8.59 -1.01 1.69
N THR A 82 8.87 -1.00 0.38
CA THR A 82 7.98 -0.48 -0.65
C THR A 82 6.56 -1.04 -0.54
N GLU A 83 6.43 -2.34 -0.24
CA GLU A 83 5.15 -3.02 0.03
C GLU A 83 4.35 -2.33 1.14
N GLN A 84 4.99 -2.01 2.26
CA GLN A 84 4.34 -1.35 3.39
C GLN A 84 3.81 0.04 3.01
N VAL A 85 4.54 0.81 2.20
CA VAL A 85 4.08 2.12 1.72
C VAL A 85 2.80 1.96 0.91
N TRP A 86 2.77 0.98 0.00
CA TRP A 86 1.60 0.72 -0.84
C TRP A 86 0.39 0.29 -0.03
N ASP A 87 0.58 -0.57 0.97
CA ASP A 87 -0.48 -1.01 1.86
C ASP A 87 -1.11 0.18 2.60
N LEU A 88 -0.26 1.10 3.07
CA LEU A 88 -0.74 2.30 3.75
C LEU A 88 -1.48 3.25 2.79
N VAL A 89 -1.02 3.38 1.54
CA VAL A 89 -1.71 4.18 0.51
C VAL A 89 -3.08 3.60 0.15
N GLU A 90 -3.20 2.27 0.07
CA GLU A 90 -4.44 1.61 -0.36
C GLU A 90 -5.50 1.57 0.76
N TYR A 91 -5.07 1.28 2.00
CA TYR A 91 -5.99 0.94 3.08
C TYR A 91 -6.13 2.00 4.17
N LEU A 92 -5.13 2.87 4.35
CA LEU A 92 -5.14 3.82 5.46
C LEU A 92 -5.24 5.27 5.01
N ILE A 93 -4.32 5.72 4.17
CA ILE A 93 -4.25 7.10 3.68
C ILE A 93 -4.37 7.07 2.15
N PRO A 94 -5.59 7.15 1.61
CA PRO A 94 -5.84 7.03 0.18
C PRO A 94 -4.94 7.95 -0.65
N LYS A 95 -4.53 7.49 -1.82
CA LYS A 95 -3.71 8.27 -2.77
C LYS A 95 -4.18 9.70 -3.01
N ASP A 96 -5.49 9.95 -3.04
CA ASP A 96 -6.05 11.27 -3.29
C ASP A 96 -5.76 12.20 -2.12
N ILE A 97 -5.76 11.67 -0.89
CA ILE A 97 -5.31 12.37 0.32
C ILE A 97 -3.80 12.61 0.25
N CYS A 98 -3.00 11.60 -0.12
CA CYS A 98 -1.56 11.76 -0.31
C CYS A 98 -1.22 12.89 -1.28
N ARG A 99 -1.94 12.95 -2.41
CA ARG A 99 -1.76 13.97 -3.44
C ARG A 99 -2.22 15.35 -2.98
N LEU A 100 -3.42 15.44 -2.42
CA LEU A 100 -4.04 16.70 -2.00
C LEU A 100 -3.24 17.36 -0.86
N HIS A 101 -2.82 16.57 0.12
CA HIS A 101 -2.15 17.02 1.34
C HIS A 101 -0.62 16.87 1.29
N CYS A 102 -0.07 16.57 0.12
CA CYS A 102 1.38 16.48 -0.12
C CYS A 102 2.13 15.62 0.90
N LEU A 103 1.66 14.39 1.11
CA LEU A 103 2.15 13.48 2.13
C LEU A 103 2.45 12.07 1.59
N VAL A 104 3.32 11.35 2.31
CA VAL A 104 3.78 10.00 2.00
C VAL A 104 3.69 9.16 3.28
N PRO A 105 2.80 8.17 3.37
CA PRO A 105 2.86 7.21 4.46
C PRO A 105 4.12 6.34 4.31
N LEU A 106 4.97 6.28 5.33
CA LEU A 106 6.26 5.60 5.26
C LEU A 106 6.23 4.23 5.94
N SER A 107 5.67 4.16 7.14
CA SER A 107 5.61 2.92 7.92
C SER A 107 4.60 3.02 9.05
N SER A 108 4.13 1.87 9.52
CA SER A 108 3.33 1.75 10.75
C SER A 108 4.15 1.05 11.83
N ASN A 109 4.24 1.65 13.01
CA ASN A 109 4.78 1.03 14.21
C ASN A 109 3.62 0.59 15.12
N LYS A 110 3.57 -0.70 15.43
CA LYS A 110 2.48 -1.29 16.23
C LYS A 110 2.82 -1.39 17.72
N THR A 111 4.01 -0.95 18.12
CA THR A 111 4.43 -0.89 19.52
C THR A 111 3.60 0.14 20.27
N ILE A 112 3.12 -0.17 21.48
CA ILE A 112 2.25 0.75 22.22
C ILE A 112 3.07 1.97 22.72
N PRO A 113 2.65 3.21 22.40
CA PRO A 113 1.44 3.54 21.68
C PRO A 113 1.65 3.47 20.15
N ALA A 114 0.76 2.75 19.45
CA ALA A 114 0.90 2.50 18.02
C ALA A 114 0.94 3.82 17.23
N SER A 115 1.79 3.90 16.21
CA SER A 115 2.01 5.10 15.41
C SER A 115 2.15 4.81 13.93
N ILE A 116 1.90 5.83 13.12
CA ILE A 116 2.26 5.87 11.70
C ILE A 116 3.27 6.96 11.47
N VAL A 117 4.30 6.66 10.68
CA VAL A 117 5.26 7.63 10.20
C VAL A 117 4.77 8.17 8.86
N VAL A 118 4.59 9.49 8.78
CA VAL A 118 4.16 10.17 7.55
C VAL A 118 5.16 11.28 7.23
N ALA A 119 5.73 11.22 6.03
CA ALA A 119 6.53 12.30 5.47
C ALA A 119 5.60 13.34 4.82
N MET A 120 5.79 14.62 5.14
CA MET A 120 4.96 15.71 4.64
C MET A 120 5.84 16.80 4.02
N VAL A 121 5.39 17.40 2.92
CA VAL A 121 6.10 18.56 2.33
C VAL A 121 6.02 19.77 3.26
N ASN A 122 4.89 19.94 3.95
CA ASN A 122 4.69 20.94 5.00
C ASN A 122 4.10 20.28 6.27
N PRO A 123 4.94 19.89 7.25
CA PRO A 123 4.48 19.24 8.48
C PRO A 123 3.59 20.10 9.38
N ASP A 124 3.57 21.41 9.21
CA ASP A 124 2.79 22.36 10.03
C ASP A 124 1.48 22.79 9.37
N ASP A 125 1.13 22.20 8.23
CA ASP A 125 -0.15 22.46 7.57
C ASP A 125 -1.33 21.91 8.39
N GLN A 126 -2.06 22.80 9.06
CA GLN A 126 -3.14 22.44 9.98
C GLN A 126 -4.25 21.64 9.28
N GLU A 127 -4.59 21.97 8.04
CA GLU A 127 -5.62 21.25 7.29
C GLU A 127 -5.22 19.78 7.06
N SER A 128 -3.98 19.54 6.62
CA SER A 128 -3.44 18.18 6.46
C SER A 128 -3.38 17.43 7.79
N LEU A 129 -3.00 18.10 8.88
CA LEU A 129 -2.95 17.48 10.20
C LEU A 129 -4.33 17.08 10.70
N ASP A 130 -5.34 17.91 10.51
CA ASP A 130 -6.72 17.61 10.89
C ASP A 130 -7.28 16.41 10.11
N VAL A 131 -7.01 16.36 8.80
CA VAL A 131 -7.38 15.22 7.95
C VAL A 131 -6.70 13.94 8.42
N LEU A 132 -5.39 13.97 8.69
CA LEU A 132 -4.66 12.83 9.22
C LEU A 132 -5.20 12.38 10.58
N HIS A 133 -5.42 13.28 11.52
CA HIS A 133 -5.99 12.92 12.83
C HIS A 133 -7.37 12.28 12.71
N ARG A 134 -8.21 12.76 11.79
CA ARG A 134 -9.54 12.17 11.53
C ARG A 134 -9.43 10.75 10.97
N ILE A 135 -8.44 10.46 10.13
CA ILE A 135 -8.19 9.12 9.58
C ILE A 135 -7.63 8.19 10.65
N LEU A 136 -6.70 8.67 11.49
CA LEU A 136 -5.91 7.83 12.40
C LEU A 136 -6.58 7.57 13.75
N ARG A 137 -7.33 8.55 14.29
CA ARG A 137 -7.98 8.45 15.61
C ARG A 137 -8.92 7.24 15.74
N PRO A 138 -9.79 6.92 14.76
CA PRO A 138 -10.66 5.74 14.83
C PRO A 138 -9.89 4.42 14.94
N GLN A 139 -8.64 4.39 14.48
CA GLN A 139 -7.78 3.21 14.51
C GLN A 139 -6.83 3.19 15.73
N GLY A 140 -6.92 4.20 16.61
CA GLY A 140 -6.02 4.32 17.77
C GLY A 140 -4.56 4.57 17.39
N LEU A 141 -4.29 5.09 16.19
CA LEU A 141 -2.94 5.35 15.70
C LEU A 141 -2.51 6.78 16.00
N ASN A 142 -1.28 6.95 16.51
CA ASN A 142 -0.64 8.25 16.63
C ASN A 142 0.09 8.65 15.34
N LEU A 143 0.22 9.94 15.11
CA LEU A 143 0.98 10.48 13.99
C LEU A 143 2.42 10.81 14.40
N GLN A 144 3.39 10.23 13.69
CA GLN A 144 4.80 10.63 13.71
C GLN A 144 5.11 11.35 12.39
N ARG A 145 5.38 12.66 12.49
CA ARG A 145 5.62 13.50 11.32
C ARG A 145 7.10 13.51 10.97
N MET A 146 7.40 13.41 9.68
CA MET A 146 8.69 13.71 9.09
C MET A 146 8.51 14.75 7.98
N VAL A 147 9.58 15.47 7.64
CA VAL A 147 9.59 16.35 6.47
C VAL A 147 10.25 15.68 5.28
N ILE A 148 9.67 15.81 4.09
CA ILE A 148 10.25 15.35 2.82
C ILE A 148 10.45 16.55 1.90
N ALA A 149 11.52 16.54 1.10
CA ALA A 149 11.70 17.57 0.08
C ALA A 149 10.58 17.49 -0.98
N ARG A 150 10.15 18.65 -1.48
CA ARG A 150 9.09 18.73 -2.50
C ARG A 150 9.41 17.88 -3.74
N ASN A 151 10.65 17.89 -4.20
CA ASN A 151 11.06 17.12 -5.39
C ASN A 151 10.93 15.60 -5.15
N ASP A 152 11.31 15.13 -3.98
CA ASP A 152 11.18 13.72 -3.60
C ASP A 152 9.70 13.29 -3.50
N PHE A 153 8.83 14.16 -2.98
CA PHE A 153 7.38 13.94 -3.00
C PHE A 153 6.84 13.85 -4.45
N GLN A 154 7.32 14.68 -5.37
CA GLN A 154 6.91 14.58 -6.78
C GLN A 154 7.35 13.25 -7.40
N GLN A 155 8.55 12.74 -7.07
CA GLN A 155 8.99 11.41 -7.52
C GLN A 155 8.08 10.31 -6.98
N PHE A 156 7.67 10.41 -5.71
CA PHE A 156 6.70 9.48 -5.13
C PHE A 156 5.36 9.50 -5.88
N LEU A 157 4.83 10.68 -6.25
CA LEU A 157 3.61 10.75 -7.06
C LEU A 157 3.76 10.09 -8.44
N LEU A 158 4.92 10.24 -9.08
CA LEU A 158 5.21 9.54 -10.33
C LEU A 158 5.21 8.02 -10.15
N GLU A 159 5.71 7.53 -9.03
CA GLU A 159 5.66 6.10 -8.68
C GLU A 159 4.21 5.62 -8.50
N ILE A 160 3.40 6.34 -7.73
CA ILE A 160 1.95 6.02 -7.56
C ILE A 160 1.29 5.89 -8.93
N ASN A 161 1.48 6.88 -9.80
CA ASN A 161 0.86 6.88 -11.12
C ASN A 161 1.35 5.71 -12.00
N ARG A 162 2.63 5.33 -11.89
CA ARG A 162 3.18 4.18 -12.63
C ARG A 162 2.58 2.87 -12.14
N GLN A 163 2.45 2.71 -10.83
CA GLN A 163 1.85 1.53 -10.22
C GLN A 163 0.40 1.37 -10.68
N GLU A 164 -0.38 2.46 -10.70
CA GLU A 164 -1.75 2.45 -11.20
C GLU A 164 -1.86 2.05 -12.66
N GLN A 165 -0.96 2.57 -13.50
CA GLN A 165 -0.92 2.20 -14.91
C GLN A 165 -0.54 0.73 -15.09
N GLY A 166 0.35 0.20 -14.25
CA GLY A 166 0.72 -1.21 -14.21
C GLY A 166 -0.47 -2.11 -13.85
N ASP A 167 -1.16 -1.79 -12.76
CA ASP A 167 -2.37 -2.48 -12.31
C ASP A 167 -3.46 -2.45 -13.40
N LEU A 168 -3.75 -1.27 -13.96
CA LEU A 168 -4.77 -1.12 -15.01
C LEU A 168 -4.40 -1.92 -16.27
N ALA A 169 -3.13 -1.89 -16.68
CA ALA A 169 -2.64 -2.65 -17.81
C ALA A 169 -2.71 -4.17 -17.55
N PHE A 170 -2.44 -4.61 -16.32
CA PHE A 170 -2.59 -6.00 -15.91
C PHE A 170 -4.05 -6.46 -16.05
N PHE A 171 -5.00 -5.75 -15.45
CA PHE A 171 -6.42 -6.14 -15.52
C PHE A 171 -7.00 -6.06 -16.93
N LYS A 172 -6.61 -5.06 -17.73
CA LYS A 172 -7.00 -4.97 -19.14
C LYS A 172 -6.50 -6.15 -19.98
N ARG A 173 -5.35 -6.73 -19.64
CA ARG A 173 -4.87 -7.97 -20.29
C ARG A 173 -5.73 -9.16 -19.87
N LEU A 174 -6.11 -9.26 -18.60
CA LEU A 174 -6.96 -10.35 -18.09
C LEU A 174 -8.36 -10.34 -18.72
N GLU A 175 -8.94 -9.18 -19.02
CA GLU A 175 -10.24 -9.09 -19.70
C GLU A 175 -10.27 -9.81 -21.06
N ASN A 176 -9.12 -9.95 -21.72
CA ASN A 176 -9.01 -10.62 -23.01
C ASN A 176 -8.62 -12.11 -22.89
N ILE A 177 -8.47 -12.62 -21.67
CA ILE A 177 -8.06 -13.99 -21.39
C ILE A 177 -9.23 -14.73 -20.73
N ASN A 178 -9.57 -15.89 -21.28
CA ASN A 178 -10.55 -16.75 -20.65
C ASN A 178 -9.88 -17.55 -19.52
N ILE A 179 -10.08 -17.12 -18.27
CA ILE A 179 -9.49 -17.77 -17.09
C ILE A 179 -10.57 -18.61 -16.40
N ASN A 180 -10.68 -19.88 -16.75
CA ASN A 180 -11.74 -20.78 -16.25
C ASN A 180 -11.24 -22.07 -15.62
N THR A 181 -9.95 -22.38 -15.74
CA THR A 181 -9.34 -23.59 -15.19
C THR A 181 -8.39 -23.26 -14.04
N VAL A 182 -8.11 -24.26 -13.20
CA VAL A 182 -7.13 -24.13 -12.10
C VAL A 182 -5.77 -23.68 -12.64
N ALA A 183 -5.31 -24.28 -13.75
CA ALA A 183 -4.02 -23.93 -14.34
C ALA A 183 -3.95 -22.46 -14.77
N GLU A 184 -5.01 -21.91 -15.38
CA GLU A 184 -5.08 -20.51 -15.79
C GLU A 184 -5.11 -19.57 -14.59
N ILE A 185 -5.90 -19.89 -13.56
CA ILE A 185 -5.96 -19.10 -12.32
C ILE A 185 -4.58 -19.06 -11.66
N LEU A 186 -3.90 -20.20 -11.54
CA LEU A 186 -2.57 -20.27 -10.93
C LEU A 186 -1.52 -19.52 -11.78
N ASN A 187 -1.62 -19.54 -13.10
CA ASN A 187 -0.74 -18.78 -13.97
C ASN A 187 -0.97 -17.27 -13.85
N ALA A 188 -2.22 -16.82 -13.78
CA ALA A 188 -2.57 -15.43 -13.55
C ALA A 188 -2.11 -14.96 -12.15
N PHE A 189 -2.29 -15.79 -11.13
CA PHE A 189 -1.81 -15.52 -9.78
C PHE A 189 -0.29 -15.35 -9.74
N ARG A 190 0.47 -16.25 -10.38
CA ARG A 190 1.95 -16.13 -10.47
C ARG A 190 2.42 -14.91 -11.26
N ALA A 191 1.58 -14.35 -12.12
CA ALA A 191 1.88 -13.14 -12.87
C ALA A 191 1.61 -11.85 -12.07
N CYS A 192 0.93 -11.96 -10.92
CA CYS A 192 0.73 -10.83 -10.03
C CYS A 192 2.06 -10.37 -9.43
N GLN A 193 2.27 -9.06 -9.39
CA GLN A 193 3.48 -8.43 -8.89
C GLN A 193 3.33 -7.92 -7.45
N SER A 194 2.12 -7.98 -6.90
CA SER A 194 1.83 -7.56 -5.55
C SER A 194 0.66 -8.35 -4.97
N PRO A 195 0.59 -8.48 -3.63
CA PRO A 195 -0.58 -9.01 -2.94
C PRO A 195 -1.90 -8.30 -3.32
N ILE A 196 -1.85 -7.01 -3.68
CA ILE A 196 -3.03 -6.26 -4.13
C ILE A 196 -3.55 -6.79 -5.48
N GLN A 197 -2.66 -7.08 -6.43
CA GLN A 197 -3.05 -7.66 -7.72
C GLN A 197 -3.66 -9.06 -7.54
N GLU A 198 -3.15 -9.84 -6.60
CA GLU A 198 -3.71 -11.14 -6.23
C GLU A 198 -5.15 -11.00 -5.68
N ILE A 199 -5.44 -10.06 -4.77
CA ILE A 199 -6.81 -9.75 -4.29
C ILE A 199 -7.71 -9.39 -5.47
N LYS A 200 -7.29 -8.38 -6.25
CA LYS A 200 -8.08 -7.86 -7.37
C LYS A 200 -8.33 -8.93 -8.45
N LEU A 201 -7.39 -9.86 -8.68
CA LEU A 201 -7.57 -10.99 -9.59
C LEU A 201 -8.72 -11.89 -9.15
N PHE A 202 -8.74 -12.31 -7.88
CA PHE A 202 -9.79 -13.20 -7.37
C PHE A 202 -11.15 -12.50 -7.29
N ASN A 203 -11.20 -11.23 -6.91
CA ASN A 203 -12.42 -10.43 -6.96
C ASN A 203 -12.94 -10.27 -8.40
N TRP A 204 -12.06 -10.00 -9.36
CA TRP A 204 -12.43 -9.96 -10.78
C TRP A 204 -13.00 -11.30 -11.25
N LEU A 205 -12.36 -12.43 -10.91
CA LEU A 205 -12.86 -13.77 -11.26
C LEU A 205 -14.25 -14.05 -10.66
N ALA A 206 -14.48 -13.66 -9.40
CA ALA A 206 -15.74 -13.87 -8.68
C ALA A 206 -16.90 -13.04 -9.23
N THR A 207 -16.61 -11.85 -9.74
CA THR A 207 -17.63 -10.86 -10.18
C THR A 207 -17.96 -10.93 -11.66
N ARG A 208 -17.33 -11.84 -12.42
CA ARG A 208 -17.68 -12.13 -13.82
C ARG A 208 -19.12 -12.61 -13.96
N SER A 209 -19.67 -12.46 -15.16
CA SER A 209 -20.98 -13.04 -15.51
C SER A 209 -21.00 -14.57 -15.32
N GLU A 210 -19.87 -15.22 -15.60
CA GLU A 210 -19.65 -16.65 -15.41
C GLU A 210 -18.35 -16.87 -14.60
N PRO A 211 -18.41 -16.81 -13.26
CA PRO A 211 -17.27 -17.11 -12.40
C PRO A 211 -16.83 -18.56 -12.52
N PRO A 212 -15.53 -18.87 -12.39
CA PRO A 212 -14.99 -20.21 -12.57
C PRO A 212 -15.18 -21.09 -11.33
N VAL A 213 -16.44 -21.28 -10.91
CA VAL A 213 -16.83 -21.98 -9.66
C VAL A 213 -16.23 -23.38 -9.57
N THR A 214 -16.24 -24.14 -10.68
CA THR A 214 -15.65 -25.48 -10.72
C THR A 214 -14.14 -25.45 -10.44
N ALA A 215 -13.41 -24.48 -11.00
CA ALA A 215 -11.99 -24.34 -10.72
C ALA A 215 -11.74 -23.87 -9.28
N PHE A 216 -12.59 -23.00 -8.72
CA PHE A 216 -12.50 -22.63 -7.30
C PHE A 216 -12.68 -23.84 -6.39
N LEU A 217 -13.68 -24.71 -6.65
CA LEU A 217 -13.87 -25.94 -5.89
C LEU A 217 -12.66 -26.88 -5.98
N GLU A 218 -12.10 -27.02 -7.18
CA GLU A 218 -10.89 -27.83 -7.39
C GLU A 218 -9.67 -27.25 -6.66
N ILE A 219 -9.54 -25.92 -6.59
CA ILE A 219 -8.49 -25.25 -5.81
C ILE A 219 -8.65 -25.55 -4.32
N LEU A 220 -9.87 -25.47 -3.77
CA LEU A 220 -10.13 -25.81 -2.36
C LEU A 220 -9.74 -27.25 -2.02
N GLU A 221 -9.82 -28.16 -2.99
CA GLU A 221 -9.50 -29.57 -2.80
C GLU A 221 -8.00 -29.87 -2.94
N LYS A 222 -7.34 -29.28 -3.94
CA LYS A 222 -6.02 -29.74 -4.38
C LYS A 222 -4.88 -28.82 -3.96
N ILE A 223 -5.15 -27.54 -3.68
CA ILE A 223 -4.11 -26.56 -3.41
C ILE A 223 -3.97 -26.35 -1.91
N LYS A 224 -2.73 -26.34 -1.42
CA LYS A 224 -2.40 -26.12 0.02
C LYS A 224 -1.76 -24.77 0.30
N LEU A 225 -1.52 -23.96 -0.73
CA LEU A 225 -0.92 -22.64 -0.55
C LEU A 225 -1.96 -21.71 0.08
N GLU A 226 -1.68 -21.25 1.31
CA GLU A 226 -2.66 -20.54 2.14
C GLU A 226 -3.22 -19.27 1.49
N SER A 227 -2.38 -18.47 0.81
CA SER A 227 -2.85 -17.25 0.15
C SER A 227 -3.87 -17.55 -0.94
N ILE A 228 -3.58 -18.55 -1.80
CA ILE A 228 -4.50 -18.98 -2.86
C ILE A 228 -5.77 -19.57 -2.26
N LEU A 229 -5.66 -20.38 -1.22
CA LEU A 229 -6.83 -20.93 -0.52
C LEU A 229 -7.71 -19.81 0.05
N ALA A 230 -7.13 -18.90 0.83
CA ALA A 230 -7.86 -17.79 1.43
C ALA A 230 -8.54 -16.92 0.37
N LEU A 231 -7.84 -16.56 -0.71
CA LEU A 231 -8.39 -15.79 -1.80
C LEU A 231 -9.51 -16.50 -2.55
N THR A 232 -9.37 -17.80 -2.78
CA THR A 232 -10.41 -18.62 -3.42
C THR A 232 -11.65 -18.69 -2.55
N ILE A 233 -11.47 -18.87 -1.23
CA ILE A 233 -12.56 -18.88 -0.27
C ILE A 233 -13.27 -17.52 -0.26
N GLN A 234 -12.54 -16.41 -0.18
CA GLN A 234 -13.12 -15.06 -0.23
C GLN A 234 -13.86 -14.81 -1.55
N ALA A 235 -13.30 -15.26 -2.67
CA ALA A 235 -13.93 -15.15 -3.98
C ALA A 235 -15.34 -15.76 -4.03
N PHE A 236 -15.60 -16.84 -3.29
CA PHE A 236 -16.95 -17.41 -3.20
C PHE A 236 -17.96 -16.44 -2.56
N GLY A 237 -17.57 -15.73 -1.50
CA GLY A 237 -18.42 -14.71 -0.85
C GLY A 237 -18.73 -13.52 -1.77
N GLN A 238 -17.83 -13.22 -2.71
CA GLN A 238 -17.92 -12.10 -3.64
C GLN A 238 -18.67 -12.41 -4.94
N ILE A 239 -19.22 -13.62 -5.11
CA ILE A 239 -19.98 -13.96 -6.31
C ILE A 239 -21.30 -13.16 -6.35
N THR A 240 -21.44 -12.33 -7.38
CA THR A 240 -22.58 -11.42 -7.55
C THR A 240 -23.67 -11.98 -8.48
N ASN A 241 -23.36 -12.95 -9.34
CA ASN A 241 -24.35 -13.56 -10.22
C ASN A 241 -25.40 -14.32 -9.39
N ALA A 242 -26.66 -13.85 -9.44
CA ALA A 242 -27.75 -14.37 -8.61
C ALA A 242 -28.04 -15.87 -8.82
N ASN A 243 -28.02 -16.35 -10.06
CA ASN A 243 -28.30 -17.77 -10.36
C ASN A 243 -27.19 -18.66 -9.79
N ILE A 244 -25.93 -18.23 -9.98
CA ILE A 244 -24.78 -18.97 -9.48
C ILE A 244 -24.74 -18.91 -7.95
N LYS A 245 -25.00 -17.75 -7.34
CA LYS A 245 -25.10 -17.60 -5.90
C LYS A 245 -26.19 -18.49 -5.30
N SER A 246 -27.35 -18.60 -5.94
CA SER A 246 -28.42 -19.53 -5.52
C SER A 246 -27.96 -20.99 -5.53
N ASN A 247 -27.28 -21.43 -6.60
CA ASN A 247 -26.75 -22.78 -6.68
C ASN A 247 -25.69 -23.06 -5.59
N ILE A 248 -24.86 -22.06 -5.30
CA ILE A 248 -23.84 -22.12 -4.24
C ILE A 248 -24.49 -22.24 -2.86
N LYS A 249 -25.54 -21.45 -2.58
CA LYS A 249 -26.31 -21.49 -1.31
C LYS A 249 -26.89 -22.89 -1.02
N GLU A 250 -27.24 -23.64 -2.05
CA GLU A 250 -27.80 -25.00 -1.90
C GLU A 250 -26.72 -26.09 -1.81
N SER A 251 -25.45 -25.75 -2.04
CA SER A 251 -24.35 -26.71 -2.07
C SER A 251 -23.92 -27.14 -0.67
N ARG A 252 -24.42 -28.30 -0.24
CA ARG A 252 -24.00 -28.98 1.00
C ARG A 252 -22.51 -29.31 1.02
N GLU A 253 -21.95 -29.69 -0.14
CA GLU A 253 -20.53 -30.01 -0.24
C GLU A 253 -19.68 -28.77 0.06
N LEU A 254 -19.99 -27.64 -0.59
CA LEU A 254 -19.26 -26.41 -0.37
C LEU A 254 -19.42 -25.92 1.07
N LEU A 255 -20.65 -25.91 1.61
CA LEU A 255 -20.89 -25.54 3.01
C LEU A 255 -20.07 -26.40 3.97
N GLY A 256 -20.06 -27.73 3.76
CA GLY A 256 -19.28 -28.64 4.61
C GLY A 256 -17.78 -28.35 4.55
N ARG A 257 -17.23 -28.08 3.36
CA ARG A 257 -15.82 -27.72 3.19
C ARG A 257 -15.50 -26.37 3.85
N LEU A 258 -16.30 -25.35 3.61
CA LEU A 258 -16.11 -24.03 4.23
C LEU A 258 -16.23 -24.11 5.75
N SER A 259 -17.17 -24.91 6.27
CA SER A 259 -17.34 -25.07 7.72
C SER A 259 -16.12 -25.73 8.36
N LEU A 260 -15.60 -26.80 7.75
CA LEU A 260 -14.37 -27.44 8.20
C LEU A 260 -13.19 -26.45 8.23
N LEU A 261 -13.05 -25.64 7.17
CA LEU A 261 -12.01 -24.62 7.06
C LEU A 261 -12.19 -23.48 8.08
N ALA A 262 -13.42 -23.09 8.42
CA ALA A 262 -13.71 -22.10 9.44
C ALA A 262 -13.33 -22.60 10.85
N GLU A 263 -13.65 -23.85 11.18
CA GLU A 263 -13.34 -24.42 12.50
C GLU A 263 -11.85 -24.75 12.66
N SER A 264 -11.26 -25.34 11.63
CA SER A 264 -9.96 -26.05 11.74
C SER A 264 -8.96 -25.71 10.63
N GLY A 265 -9.21 -24.62 9.88
CA GLY A 265 -8.29 -24.12 8.86
C GLY A 265 -6.86 -23.92 9.39
N SER A 266 -5.88 -24.12 8.52
CA SER A 266 -4.45 -24.14 8.88
C SER A 266 -3.92 -22.83 9.46
N SER A 267 -4.60 -21.72 9.19
CA SER A 267 -4.29 -20.41 9.72
C SER A 267 -5.55 -19.60 9.99
N ASP A 268 -5.42 -18.57 10.82
CA ASP A 268 -6.52 -17.64 11.11
C ASP A 268 -7.03 -16.94 9.85
N LEU A 269 -6.15 -16.70 8.85
CA LEU A 269 -6.56 -16.15 7.57
C LEU A 269 -7.53 -17.08 6.84
N VAL A 270 -7.24 -18.38 6.79
CA VAL A 270 -8.11 -19.38 6.16
C VAL A 270 -9.43 -19.51 6.94
N ARG A 271 -9.35 -19.59 8.27
CA ARG A 271 -10.52 -19.68 9.15
C ARG A 271 -11.44 -18.48 9.02
N TRP A 272 -10.87 -17.28 9.07
CA TRP A 272 -11.58 -16.02 8.90
C TRP A 272 -12.22 -15.93 7.52
N SER A 273 -11.46 -16.24 6.46
CA SER A 273 -11.96 -16.21 5.08
C SER A 273 -13.16 -17.14 4.91
N ALA A 274 -13.09 -18.35 5.48
CA ALA A 274 -14.16 -19.33 5.38
C ALA A 274 -15.42 -18.92 6.14
N ALA A 275 -15.27 -18.46 7.38
CA ALA A 275 -16.40 -17.93 8.16
C ALA A 275 -17.04 -16.72 7.46
N LYS A 276 -16.23 -15.83 6.88
CA LYS A 276 -16.69 -14.66 6.14
C LYS A 276 -17.42 -15.05 4.84
N ALA A 277 -16.90 -16.01 4.10
CA ALA A 277 -17.55 -16.52 2.89
C ALA A 277 -18.90 -17.19 3.19
N ILE A 278 -19.02 -17.94 4.30
CA ILE A 278 -20.29 -18.55 4.73
C ILE A 278 -21.35 -17.45 4.96
N GLU A 279 -20.97 -16.37 5.65
CA GLU A 279 -21.83 -15.21 5.89
C GLU A 279 -22.24 -14.52 4.59
N GLU A 280 -21.29 -14.25 3.69
CA GLU A 280 -21.53 -13.50 2.45
C GLU A 280 -22.30 -14.31 1.40
N ILE A 281 -22.11 -15.64 1.38
CA ILE A 281 -22.93 -16.54 0.57
C ILE A 281 -24.36 -16.54 1.09
N GLU A 282 -24.59 -16.31 2.39
CA GLU A 282 -25.91 -16.37 3.07
C GLU A 282 -26.52 -17.79 2.97
N PHE A 283 -25.78 -18.79 3.42
CA PHE A 283 -26.33 -20.14 3.60
C PHE A 283 -27.50 -20.13 4.59
N ASP A 284 -28.42 -21.09 4.44
CA ASP A 284 -29.51 -21.28 5.39
C ASP A 284 -28.97 -21.59 6.79
N PHE A 285 -29.50 -20.89 7.80
CA PHE A 285 -29.02 -20.99 9.19
C PHE A 285 -29.12 -22.42 9.73
N LEU A 286 -30.19 -23.15 9.43
CA LEU A 286 -30.36 -24.53 9.90
C LEU A 286 -29.34 -25.46 9.24
N MET A 287 -28.98 -25.18 7.98
CA MET A 287 -27.89 -25.91 7.32
C MET A 287 -26.55 -25.58 7.96
N VAL A 288 -26.21 -24.32 8.19
CA VAL A 288 -24.94 -23.94 8.83
C VAL A 288 -24.77 -24.60 10.20
N ALA A 289 -25.83 -24.62 11.02
CA ALA A 289 -25.81 -25.22 12.35
C ALA A 289 -25.56 -26.75 12.35
N GLN A 290 -25.73 -27.44 11.21
CA GLN A 290 -25.40 -28.86 11.08
C GLN A 290 -23.90 -29.10 10.86
N TYR A 291 -23.20 -28.12 10.30
CA TYR A 291 -21.79 -28.24 9.92
C TYR A 291 -20.84 -27.43 10.80
N LEU A 292 -21.35 -26.43 11.52
CA LEU A 292 -20.55 -25.50 12.31
C LEU A 292 -21.04 -25.46 13.76
N SER A 293 -20.13 -25.72 14.69
CA SER A 293 -20.37 -25.72 16.14
C SER A 293 -20.49 -24.31 16.74
N GLN A 294 -19.97 -23.30 16.03
CA GLN A 294 -20.00 -21.90 16.44
C GLN A 294 -20.61 -21.05 15.31
N ASP A 295 -21.25 -19.95 15.66
CA ASP A 295 -21.74 -18.97 14.66
C ASP A 295 -20.54 -18.42 13.84
N PRO A 296 -20.60 -18.38 12.50
CA PRO A 296 -19.54 -17.81 11.67
C PRO A 296 -19.12 -16.39 12.10
N LYS A 297 -20.08 -15.54 12.51
CA LYS A 297 -19.79 -14.18 13.00
C LYS A 297 -18.92 -14.20 14.24
N LYS A 298 -19.19 -15.13 15.15
CA LYS A 298 -18.40 -15.28 16.36
C LYS A 298 -16.96 -15.71 16.05
N ILE A 299 -16.76 -16.61 15.09
CA ILE A 299 -15.42 -17.00 14.64
C ILE A 299 -14.67 -15.78 14.07
N ILE A 300 -15.35 -14.95 13.28
CA ILE A 300 -14.79 -13.71 12.73
C ILE A 300 -14.38 -12.75 13.85
N GLU A 301 -15.26 -12.52 14.82
CA GLU A 301 -15.02 -11.64 15.98
C GLU A 301 -13.85 -12.14 16.84
N ASP A 302 -13.84 -13.42 17.21
CA ASP A 302 -12.78 -14.03 18.02
C ASP A 302 -11.39 -13.92 17.34
N ILE A 303 -11.33 -14.13 16.02
CA ILE A 303 -10.09 -13.98 15.24
C ILE A 303 -9.65 -12.51 15.21
N LEU A 304 -10.57 -11.57 14.99
CA LEU A 304 -10.24 -10.15 14.97
C LEU A 304 -9.76 -9.66 16.35
N GLU A 305 -10.42 -10.08 17.44
CA GLU A 305 -10.04 -9.74 18.81
C GLU A 305 -8.69 -10.32 19.23
N SER A 306 -8.39 -11.55 18.81
CA SER A 306 -7.08 -12.18 19.08
C SER A 306 -5.94 -11.51 18.32
N LYS A 307 -6.16 -11.08 17.07
CA LYS A 307 -5.16 -10.37 16.25
C LYS A 307 -4.92 -8.92 16.67
N THR A 308 -5.86 -8.27 17.37
CA THR A 308 -5.56 -7.01 18.10
C THR A 308 -4.52 -7.19 19.22
N LYS A 309 -4.22 -8.44 19.64
CA LYS A 309 -3.29 -8.74 20.73
C LYS A 309 -1.96 -9.37 20.27
N GLN A 310 -1.89 -10.02 19.11
CA GLN A 310 -0.66 -10.61 18.56
C GLN A 310 -0.62 -10.45 17.03
N VAL A 311 0.32 -9.65 16.52
CA VAL A 311 0.34 -9.20 15.13
C VAL A 311 1.26 -10.08 14.28
N SER A 312 0.68 -10.76 13.29
CA SER A 312 1.36 -11.11 12.04
C SER A 312 0.86 -10.14 10.96
N GLU A 313 1.78 -9.39 10.32
CA GLU A 313 1.45 -8.35 9.34
C GLU A 313 0.79 -8.88 8.07
N LYS A 314 1.14 -10.11 7.67
CA LYS A 314 0.69 -10.71 6.41
C LYS A 314 -0.79 -11.08 6.44
N ASP A 315 -1.32 -11.57 7.56
CA ASP A 315 -2.72 -12.00 7.68
C ASP A 315 -3.69 -10.81 7.65
N LEU A 316 -3.29 -9.68 8.27
CA LEU A 316 -4.12 -8.48 8.35
C LEU A 316 -4.30 -7.82 6.98
N PHE A 317 -3.27 -7.87 6.13
CA PHE A 317 -3.35 -7.35 4.76
C PHE A 317 -4.51 -8.00 3.97
N TRP A 318 -4.64 -9.32 4.04
CA TRP A 318 -5.70 -10.06 3.34
C TRP A 318 -7.07 -9.94 4.00
N ILE A 319 -7.12 -9.80 5.33
CA ILE A 319 -8.36 -9.64 6.09
C ILE A 319 -8.98 -8.25 5.87
N TYR A 320 -8.16 -7.19 5.82
CA TYR A 320 -8.65 -5.81 5.61
C TYR A 320 -8.77 -5.45 4.13
N GLY A 321 -7.95 -6.03 3.25
CA GLY A 321 -8.07 -5.81 1.80
C GLY A 321 -9.37 -6.33 1.20
N ALA A 322 -9.97 -7.38 1.80
CA ALA A 322 -11.24 -7.95 1.39
C ALA A 322 -12.49 -7.22 1.95
N ARG A 323 -12.34 -6.16 2.75
CA ARG A 323 -13.46 -5.44 3.39
C ARG A 323 -14.12 -4.35 2.54
N LYS A 324 -13.66 -4.11 1.30
CA LYS A 324 -14.19 -3.07 0.41
C LYS A 324 -15.08 -3.63 -0.68
#